data_AF-A0A1D9LCB8-F1
#
_entry.id   AF-A0A1D9LCB8-F1
#
_cell.length_a   1.000
_cell.length_b   1.000
_cell.length_c   1.000
_cell.angle_alpha   90.00
_cell.angle_beta   90.00
_cell.angle_gamma   90.00
#
_symmetry.space_group_name_H-M   'P 1'
#
loop_
_entity.id
_entity.type
_entity.pdbx_description
1 polymer ?
#
loop_
_entity_poly.entity_id
_entity_poly.type
_entity_poly.pdbx_seq_one_letter_code
_entity_poly.pdbx_strand_id
1 'polypeptide(L)'
;MLCMPLRKLAGWLMTIHPNKVKPEIRDRIVAYQNECDEALWQYWTTGMAIKPGISPPLPARDSFLEMLVKEFGKGNLAAAELLKSRYGLALDMEVQRKQNAWKRMTNKQKLEEYGKRFHPGEG
;
A
#
# COMPACT_ATOMS: atom_id res chain seq x y z
N MET A 1 5.57 -35.87 17.06
CA MET A 1 6.35 -34.62 16.86
C MET A 1 5.99 -34.09 15.48
N LEU A 2 5.19 -33.02 15.41
CA LEU A 2 4.74 -32.46 14.13
C LEU A 2 5.74 -31.38 13.72
N CYS A 3 6.69 -31.72 12.83
CA CYS A 3 7.63 -30.74 12.30
C CYS A 3 7.00 -30.09 11.07
N MET A 4 6.50 -28.88 11.22
CA MET A 4 6.02 -28.05 10.11
C MET A 4 7.09 -27.00 9.77
N PRO A 5 7.38 -26.74 8.48
CA PRO A 5 8.21 -25.61 8.10
C PRO A 5 7.61 -24.29 8.59
N LEU A 6 8.40 -23.44 9.26
CA LEU A 6 7.93 -22.16 9.84
C LEU A 6 7.19 -21.27 8.83
N ARG A 7 7.68 -21.23 7.59
CA ARG A 7 7.04 -20.52 6.47
C ARG A 7 5.61 -20.98 6.14
N LYS A 8 5.22 -22.20 6.52
CA LYS A 8 3.87 -22.75 6.33
C LYS A 8 2.96 -22.54 7.53
N LEU A 9 3.52 -22.14 8.68
CA LEU A 9 2.76 -22.00 9.94
C LEU A 9 1.60 -21.02 9.81
N ALA A 10 1.85 -19.86 9.21
CA ALA A 10 0.81 -18.85 9.02
C ALA A 10 -0.36 -19.37 8.15
N GLY A 11 -0.03 -19.99 7.01
CA GLY A 11 -1.03 -20.61 6.14
C GLY A 11 -1.80 -21.73 6.84
N TRP A 12 -1.15 -22.51 7.71
CA TRP A 12 -1.84 -23.54 8.49
C TRP A 12 -2.79 -22.95 9.54
N LEU A 13 -2.39 -21.91 10.27
CA LEU A 13 -3.25 -21.22 11.25
C LEU A 13 -4.55 -20.71 10.60
N MET A 14 -4.46 -20.23 9.36
CA MET A 14 -5.62 -19.78 8.57
C MET A 14 -6.65 -20.89 8.36
N THR A 15 -6.21 -22.16 8.27
CA THR A 15 -7.10 -23.30 8.02
C THR A 15 -7.85 -23.79 9.27
N ILE A 16 -7.56 -23.24 10.46
CA ILE A 16 -8.19 -23.70 11.70
C ILE A 16 -9.65 -23.27 11.76
N HIS A 17 -10.55 -24.24 11.92
CA HIS A 17 -11.97 -23.94 12.08
C HIS A 17 -12.28 -23.46 13.51
N PRO A 18 -12.83 -22.24 13.72
CA PRO A 18 -13.08 -21.69 15.07
C PRO A 18 -13.97 -22.60 15.94
N ASN A 19 -15.00 -23.22 15.36
CA ASN A 19 -15.87 -24.15 16.09
C ASN A 19 -15.17 -25.44 16.56
N LYS A 20 -13.96 -25.74 16.07
CA LYS A 20 -13.18 -26.92 16.44
C LYS A 20 -12.08 -26.61 17.47
N VAL A 21 -12.09 -25.39 18.04
CA VAL A 21 -11.19 -24.99 19.13
C VAL A 21 -11.95 -24.61 20.40
N LYS A 22 -11.21 -24.49 21.51
CA LYS A 22 -11.73 -24.01 22.79
C LYS A 22 -12.36 -22.62 22.64
N PRO A 23 -13.51 -22.35 23.28
CA PRO A 23 -14.18 -21.06 23.18
C PRO A 23 -13.28 -19.85 23.47
N GLU A 24 -12.41 -19.95 24.47
CA GLU A 24 -11.50 -18.87 24.91
C GLU A 24 -10.54 -18.35 23.82
N ILE A 25 -10.27 -19.14 22.77
CA ILE A 25 -9.33 -18.77 21.71
C ILE A 25 -10.01 -18.52 20.36
N ARG A 26 -11.33 -18.71 20.25
CA ARG A 26 -12.06 -18.55 18.97
C ARG A 26 -11.90 -17.15 18.42
N ASP A 27 -12.11 -16.14 19.25
CA ASP A 27 -12.05 -14.73 18.84
C ASP A 27 -10.67 -14.36 18.32
N ARG A 28 -9.60 -14.93 18.90
CA ARG A 28 -8.23 -14.72 18.44
C ARG A 28 -7.97 -15.36 17.07
N ILE A 29 -8.54 -16.53 16.81
CA ILE A 29 -8.42 -17.20 15.51
C ILE A 29 -9.18 -16.40 14.44
N VAL A 30 -10.40 -15.96 14.75
CA VAL A 30 -11.20 -15.13 13.83
C VAL A 30 -10.50 -13.81 13.54
N ALA A 31 -9.96 -13.13 14.57
CA ALA A 31 -9.20 -11.90 14.38
C ALA A 31 -7.96 -12.13 13.48
N TYR A 32 -7.21 -13.20 13.72
CA TYR A 32 -6.07 -13.57 12.88
C TYR A 32 -6.48 -13.82 11.42
N GLN A 33 -7.57 -14.57 11.19
CA GLN A 33 -8.08 -14.86 9.86
C GLN A 33 -8.51 -13.58 9.13
N ASN A 34 -9.27 -12.71 9.79
CA ASN A 34 -9.68 -11.42 9.23
C ASN A 34 -8.47 -10.52 8.89
N GLU A 35 -7.45 -10.48 9.75
CA GLU A 35 -6.20 -9.74 9.47
C GLU A 35 -5.46 -10.30 8.25
N CYS A 36 -5.45 -11.63 8.08
CA CYS A 36 -4.86 -12.28 6.92
C CYS A 36 -5.63 -11.99 5.62
N ASP A 37 -6.96 -12.02 5.66
CA ASP A 37 -7.81 -11.71 4.50
C ASP A 37 -7.59 -10.27 4.03
N GLU A 38 -7.56 -9.32 4.95
CA GLU A 38 -7.27 -7.92 4.64
C GLU A 38 -5.85 -7.76 4.08
N ALA A 39 -4.85 -8.42 4.68
CA ALA A 39 -3.47 -8.36 4.18
C ALA A 39 -3.34 -8.92 2.75
N LEU A 40 -3.98 -10.06 2.46
CA LEU A 40 -3.99 -10.64 1.12
C LEU A 40 -4.72 -9.75 0.13
N TRP A 41 -5.87 -9.19 0.51
CA TRP A 41 -6.62 -8.25 -0.32
C TRP A 41 -5.79 -7.01 -0.66
N GLN A 42 -5.17 -6.37 0.35
CA GLN A 42 -4.32 -5.20 0.14
C GLN A 42 -3.12 -5.52 -0.75
N TYR A 43 -2.47 -6.67 -0.54
CA TYR A 43 -1.35 -7.10 -1.37
C TYR A 43 -1.74 -7.23 -2.85
N TRP A 44 -2.86 -7.88 -3.16
CA TRP A 44 -3.27 -8.11 -4.55
C TRP A 44 -3.92 -6.90 -5.22
N THR A 45 -4.59 -6.03 -4.46
CA THR A 45 -5.31 -4.87 -5.02
C THR A 45 -4.46 -3.60 -5.06
N THR A 46 -3.58 -3.41 -4.09
CA THR A 46 -2.75 -2.20 -3.96
C THR A 46 -1.26 -2.45 -4.19
N GLY A 47 -0.84 -3.71 -4.20
CA GLY A 47 0.56 -4.13 -4.34
C GLY A 47 1.34 -4.17 -3.02
N MET A 48 0.71 -3.83 -1.89
CA MET A 48 1.38 -3.74 -0.59
C MET A 48 0.44 -4.10 0.56
N ALA A 49 0.95 -4.82 1.56
CA ALA A 49 0.25 -5.10 2.81
C ALA A 49 1.13 -4.71 4.00
N ILE A 50 0.61 -3.83 4.86
CA ILE A 50 1.32 -3.32 6.03
C ILE A 50 0.48 -3.61 7.27
N LYS A 51 1.09 -4.12 8.33
CA LYS A 51 0.42 -4.24 9.64
C LYS A 51 0.51 -2.92 10.43
N PRO A 52 -0.62 -2.31 10.83
CA PRO A 52 -0.58 -1.10 11.66
C PRO A 52 0.16 -1.35 12.98
N GLY A 53 0.89 -0.35 13.46
CA GLY A 53 1.63 -0.43 14.73
C GLY A 53 2.91 -1.27 14.70
N ILE A 54 3.21 -1.96 13.59
CA ILE A 54 4.53 -2.53 13.35
C ILE A 54 5.31 -1.54 12.49
N SER A 55 6.00 -0.61 13.15
CA SER A 55 7.07 0.16 12.52
C SER A 55 8.40 -0.56 12.77
N PRO A 56 9.33 -0.59 11.80
CA PRO A 56 10.69 -0.99 12.09
C PRO A 56 11.23 -0.16 13.27
N PRO A 57 12.05 -0.77 14.14
CA PRO A 57 12.71 -0.02 15.20
C PRO A 57 13.58 1.09 14.59
N LEU A 58 13.71 2.22 15.28
CA LEU A 58 14.72 3.22 14.95
C LEU A 58 16.11 2.56 15.07
N PRO A 59 17.06 2.79 14.13
CA PRO A 59 17.09 3.78 13.04
C PRO A 59 16.52 3.29 11.70
N ALA A 60 16.13 2.02 11.57
CA ALA A 60 15.68 1.44 10.30
C ALA A 60 14.33 1.98 9.80
N ARG A 61 13.58 2.67 10.68
CA ARG A 61 12.29 3.28 10.35
C ARG A 61 12.39 4.22 9.15
N ASP A 62 13.34 5.15 9.16
CA ASP A 62 13.40 6.20 8.15
C ASP A 62 13.84 5.63 6.80
N SER A 63 14.84 4.75 6.77
CA SER A 63 15.26 4.04 5.55
C SER A 63 14.17 3.11 5.00
N PHE A 64 13.37 2.48 5.87
CA PHE A 64 12.23 1.67 5.46
C PHE A 64 11.12 2.51 4.85
N LEU A 65 10.82 3.67 5.43
CA LEU A 65 9.84 4.60 4.88
C LEU A 65 10.31 5.17 3.54
N GLU A 66 11.59 5.55 3.42
CA GLU A 66 12.19 5.96 2.14
C GLU A 66 12.12 4.86 1.08
N MET A 67 12.42 3.61 1.45
CA MET A 67 12.29 2.45 0.57
C MET A 67 10.84 2.27 0.10
N LEU A 68 9.86 2.28 1.00
CA LEU A 68 8.44 2.13 0.63
C LEU A 68 8.00 3.22 -0.36
N VAL A 69 8.46 4.45 -0.14
CA VAL A 69 8.18 5.58 -1.03
C VAL A 69 8.85 5.42 -2.39
N LYS A 70 10.11 4.99 -2.41
CA LYS A 70 10.88 4.81 -3.63
C LYS A 70 10.36 3.65 -4.48
N GLU A 71 10.09 2.51 -3.86
CA GLU A 71 9.72 1.27 -4.54
C GLU A 71 8.22 1.23 -4.89
N PHE A 72 7.36 1.74 -4.00
CA PHE A 72 5.90 1.66 -4.19
C PHE A 72 5.22 3.02 -4.42
N GLY A 73 5.80 4.12 -3.96
CA GLY A 73 5.26 5.46 -4.21
C GLY A 73 5.47 5.95 -5.65
N LYS A 74 6.48 5.43 -6.37
CA LYS A 74 6.74 5.80 -7.76
C LYS A 74 5.77 5.11 -8.72
N GLY A 75 4.64 5.77 -8.97
CA GLY A 75 3.70 5.41 -10.05
C GLY A 75 2.41 4.72 -9.58
N ASN A 76 2.31 4.35 -8.30
CA ASN A 76 1.07 3.83 -7.70
C ASN A 76 0.50 4.86 -6.71
N LEU A 77 -0.46 5.65 -7.19
CA LEU A 77 -1.10 6.73 -6.42
C LEU A 77 -1.82 6.18 -5.18
N ALA A 78 -2.44 5.00 -5.29
CA ALA A 78 -3.14 4.36 -4.18
C ALA A 78 -2.16 3.93 -3.07
N ALA A 79 -1.01 3.36 -3.44
CA ALA A 79 0.04 3.01 -2.48
C ALA A 79 0.61 4.25 -1.78
N ALA A 80 0.85 5.35 -2.52
CA ALA A 80 1.32 6.61 -1.95
C ALA A 80 0.30 7.25 -0.98
N GLU A 81 -0.99 7.23 -1.32
CA GLU A 81 -2.07 7.72 -0.44
C GLU A 81 -2.20 6.87 0.83
N LEU A 82 -2.08 5.55 0.72
CA LEU A 82 -2.05 4.62 1.86
C LEU A 82 -0.89 4.92 2.81
N LEU A 83 0.33 5.11 2.27
CA LEU A 83 1.51 5.44 3.07
C LEU A 83 1.33 6.79 3.80
N LYS A 84 0.79 7.80 3.11
CA LYS A 84 0.48 9.11 3.70
C LYS A 84 -0.55 9.01 4.83
N SER A 85 -1.66 8.32 4.60
CA SER A 85 -2.73 8.17 5.60
C SER A 85 -2.28 7.38 6.83
N ARG A 86 -1.44 6.36 6.65
CA ARG A 86 -1.06 5.43 7.72
C ARG A 86 0.13 5.89 8.56
N TYR A 87 1.08 6.61 7.95
CA TYR A 87 2.32 7.04 8.61
C TYR A 87 2.47 8.56 8.76
N GLY A 88 1.50 9.35 8.30
CA GLY A 88 1.56 10.82 8.36
C GLY A 88 2.65 11.44 7.46
N LEU A 89 3.17 10.67 6.50
CA LEU A 89 4.23 11.12 5.60
C LEU A 89 3.66 12.07 4.54
N ALA A 90 4.10 13.33 4.55
CA ALA A 90 3.81 14.28 3.48
C ALA A 90 4.69 13.95 2.26
N LEU A 91 4.20 13.07 1.41
CA LEU A 91 4.84 12.77 0.12
C LEU A 91 4.48 13.86 -0.90
N ASP A 92 5.48 14.53 -1.45
CA ASP A 92 5.31 15.40 -2.62
C ASP A 92 5.09 14.54 -3.86
N MET A 93 3.82 14.43 -4.25
CA MET A 93 3.33 13.62 -5.36
C MET A 93 2.91 14.49 -6.56
N GLU A 94 3.28 15.78 -6.59
CA GLU A 94 2.78 16.73 -7.58
C GLU A 94 3.24 16.36 -9.01
N VAL A 95 4.48 15.92 -9.15
CA VAL A 95 5.06 15.47 -10.43
C VAL A 95 4.30 14.27 -10.99
N GLN A 96 4.03 13.25 -10.16
CA GLN A 96 3.28 12.05 -10.56
C GLN A 96 1.84 12.37 -10.90
N ARG A 97 1.17 13.27 -10.16
CA ARG A 97 -0.19 13.72 -10.46
C ARG A 97 -0.25 14.41 -11.82
N LYS A 98 0.71 15.29 -12.12
CA LYS A 98 0.83 15.93 -13.44
C LYS A 98 1.08 14.91 -14.55
N GLN A 99 1.97 13.94 -14.33
CA GLN A 99 2.23 12.87 -15.31
C GLN A 99 1.00 11.97 -15.55
N ASN A 100 0.27 11.59 -14.50
CA ASN A 100 -0.93 10.77 -14.62
C ASN A 100 -2.08 11.54 -15.28
N ALA A 101 -2.24 12.83 -14.96
CA ALA A 101 -3.18 13.72 -15.64
C ALA A 101 -2.82 13.83 -17.13
N TRP A 102 -1.56 14.07 -17.46
CA TRP A 102 -1.06 14.11 -18.84
C TRP A 102 -1.35 12.82 -19.61
N LYS A 103 -1.13 11.65 -18.99
CA LYS A 103 -1.44 10.36 -19.62
C LYS A 103 -2.94 10.17 -19.89
N ARG A 104 -3.81 10.76 -19.06
CA ARG A 104 -5.28 10.70 -19.21
C ARG A 104 -5.83 11.75 -20.18
N MET A 105 -5.06 12.77 -20.52
CA MET A 105 -5.48 13.79 -21.49
C MET A 105 -5.50 13.27 -22.91
N THR A 106 -6.51 13.70 -23.65
CA THR A 106 -6.60 13.53 -25.11
C THR A 106 -5.53 14.37 -25.82
N ASN A 107 -5.22 14.01 -27.07
CA ASN A 107 -4.24 14.76 -27.87
C ASN A 107 -4.63 16.23 -28.05
N LYS A 108 -5.94 16.52 -28.18
CA LYS A 108 -6.45 17.90 -28.27
C LYS A 108 -6.15 18.71 -27.00
N GLN A 109 -6.40 18.12 -25.83
CA GLN A 109 -6.12 18.76 -24.54
C GLN A 109 -4.63 19.02 -24.33
N LYS A 110 -3.76 18.08 -24.72
CA LYS A 110 -2.30 18.27 -24.66
C LYS A 110 -1.83 19.42 -25.54
N LEU A 111 -2.38 19.53 -26.75
CA LEU A 111 -2.05 20.61 -27.70
C LEU A 111 -2.50 21.98 -27.17
N GLU A 112 -3.69 22.08 -26.57
CA GLU A 112 -4.13 23.31 -25.89
C GLU A 112 -3.23 23.68 -24.70
N GLU A 113 -2.79 22.69 -23.91
CA GLU A 113 -1.86 22.91 -22.80
C GLU A 113 -0.47 23.36 -23.28
N TYR A 114 0.05 22.76 -24.37
CA TYR A 114 1.27 23.22 -25.01
C TYR A 114 1.13 24.66 -25.54
N GLY A 115 0.00 25.00 -26.18
CA GLY A 115 -0.26 26.35 -26.70
C GLY A 115 -0.24 27.43 -25.60
N LYS A 116 -0.81 27.14 -24.43
CA LYS A 116 -0.77 28.04 -23.25
C LYS A 116 0.65 28.29 -22.73
N ARG A 117 1.60 27.40 -23.01
CA ARG A 117 2.98 27.47 -22.52
C ARG A 117 3.89 28.32 -23.43
N PHE A 118 3.50 28.52 -24.68
CA PHE A 118 4.27 29.25 -25.69
C PHE A 118 3.73 30.65 -26.02
N HIS A 119 2.53 31.01 -25.54
CA HIS A 119 2.01 32.38 -25.60
C HIS A 119 1.74 32.92 -24.19
N PRO A 120 2.78 33.32 -23.43
CA PRO A 120 2.58 34.03 -22.18
C PRO A 120 2.21 35.48 -22.51
N GLY A 121 0.92 35.76 -22.70
CA GLY A 121 0.36 37.12 -22.75
C GLY A 121 0.98 38.05 -23.80
N GLU A 122 0.43 38.04 -25.02
CA GLU A 122 0.35 39.29 -25.78
C GLU A 122 -0.77 40.13 -25.13
N GLY A 123 -0.38 41.02 -24.22
CA GLY A 123 -1.26 41.95 -23.52
C GLY A 123 -0.44 43.10 -22.94
#